data_AF-A0A7C3EBJ5-F1
#
_entry.id   AF-A0A7C3EBJ5-F1
#
_cell.length_a   1.000
_cell.length_b   1.000
_cell.length_c   1.000
_cell.angle_alpha   90.00
_cell.angle_beta   90.00
_cell.angle_gamma   90.00
#
_symmetry.space_group_name_H-M   'P 1'
#
loop_
_entity.id
_entity.type
_entity.pdbx_description
1 polymer ?
#
loop_
_entity_poly.entity_id
_entity_poly.type
_entity_poly.pdbx_seq_one_letter_code
_entity_poly.pdbx_strand_id
1 'polypeptide(L)'
;MKHPSFINLSVAFLFILMSPLWAEEGRAGTAPARVIRGVYFTETGCKHCDVFIYVQKEKFEAESGVRLELETYDILSQEGYQRCVDMLAERGLNFTVFPVLFIGNNVYRGSTEIEQYVPLELAAVRDTGQARPPLVNTGESASAAPGAGAAKSGIAGADRLLQKPASPGAALGILATILLAGLLDGVNPCAFSTLLFFLSFISLRRQDKGSLFIVGLAFIGAVFLAYFLMGLGFLQVLRSLLSAGRATYVVKGFISCFAAILVVLNLRDAVLARLGRTGESALQLPKGLKRLSHRVIRSFSVLPFFILG
;
A
#
# COMPACT_ATOMS: atom_id res chain seq x y z
N MET A 1 -21.35 -48.69 5.20
CA MET A 1 -20.62 -48.20 6.40
C MET A 1 -20.15 -46.78 6.14
N LYS A 2 -20.13 -45.95 7.18
CA LYS A 2 -20.12 -44.47 7.19
C LYS A 2 -19.06 -43.80 6.30
N HIS A 3 -19.52 -42.83 5.50
CA HIS A 3 -18.72 -41.74 4.93
C HIS A 3 -18.27 -40.78 6.05
N PRO A 4 -17.00 -40.38 6.15
CA PRO A 4 -16.65 -39.22 6.95
C PRO A 4 -16.88 -37.96 6.12
N SER A 5 -17.79 -37.13 6.62
CA SER A 5 -18.07 -35.78 6.18
C SER A 5 -16.84 -34.89 6.38
N PHE A 6 -16.13 -34.59 5.28
CA PHE A 6 -15.19 -33.48 5.21
C PHE A 6 -16.00 -32.18 5.21
N ILE A 7 -16.15 -31.62 6.40
CA ILE A 7 -16.76 -30.31 6.64
C ILE A 7 -15.91 -29.26 5.90
N ASN A 8 -16.58 -28.53 5.01
CA ASN A 8 -16.06 -27.46 4.18
C ASN A 8 -15.47 -26.31 5.03
N LEU A 9 -14.18 -26.38 5.34
CA LEU A 9 -13.45 -25.28 5.95
C LEU A 9 -13.24 -24.10 4.98
N SER A 10 -13.46 -24.32 3.68
CA SER A 10 -13.30 -23.30 2.62
C SER A 10 -14.46 -22.31 2.50
N VAL A 11 -15.64 -22.61 3.08
CA VAL A 11 -16.80 -21.70 3.04
C VAL A 11 -16.79 -20.70 4.19
N ALA A 12 -16.19 -21.07 5.33
CA ALA A 12 -16.10 -20.19 6.50
C ALA A 12 -15.20 -18.96 6.26
N PHE A 13 -14.20 -19.07 5.37
CA PHE A 13 -13.31 -17.94 5.07
C PHE A 13 -13.92 -16.92 4.11
N LEU A 14 -14.94 -17.30 3.34
CA LEU A 14 -15.64 -16.40 2.42
C LEU A 14 -16.66 -15.50 3.15
N PHE A 15 -17.18 -15.95 4.30
CA PHE A 15 -18.16 -15.22 5.09
C PHE A 15 -17.55 -14.10 5.95
N ILE A 16 -16.24 -14.16 6.25
CA ILE A 16 -15.55 -13.14 7.05
C ILE A 16 -15.17 -11.89 6.22
N LEU A 17 -15.22 -11.98 4.88
CA LEU A 17 -15.00 -10.85 3.97
C LEU A 17 -16.28 -10.14 3.52
N MET A 18 -17.46 -10.64 3.93
CA MET A 18 -18.74 -9.95 3.77
C MET A 18 -19.31 -9.58 5.14
N SER A 19 -18.63 -8.67 5.84
CA SER A 19 -19.33 -7.89 6.86
C SER A 19 -20.38 -7.00 6.16
N PRO A 20 -21.62 -6.96 6.68
CA PRO A 20 -22.68 -6.19 6.08
C PRO A 20 -22.41 -4.70 6.25
N LEU A 21 -22.31 -3.99 5.12
CA LEU A 21 -22.62 -2.56 5.02
C LEU A 21 -24.14 -2.39 5.22
N TRP A 22 -24.60 -2.50 6.46
CA TRP A 22 -25.93 -2.06 6.89
C TRP A 22 -25.62 -1.06 8.02
N ALA A 23 -25.55 0.23 7.72
CA ALA A 23 -26.71 1.13 7.72
C ALA A 23 -27.49 1.05 9.05
N GLU A 24 -26.82 1.43 10.15
CA GLU A 24 -27.53 1.99 11.30
C GLU A 24 -27.91 3.42 10.94
N GLU A 25 -29.11 3.58 10.38
CA GLU A 25 -29.79 4.87 10.23
C GLU A 25 -30.22 5.36 11.62
N GLY A 26 -29.24 5.80 12.40
CA GLY A 26 -29.45 6.42 13.70
C GLY A 26 -30.06 7.81 13.53
N ARG A 27 -31.38 7.89 13.65
CA ARG A 27 -32.24 9.09 13.83
C ARG A 27 -31.49 10.42 13.91
N ALA A 28 -31.52 11.16 12.81
CA ALA A 28 -31.20 12.58 12.76
C ALA A 28 -32.18 13.37 13.65
N GLY A 29 -31.74 13.72 14.86
CA GLY A 29 -32.33 14.79 15.64
C GLY A 29 -31.86 16.13 15.05
N THR A 30 -32.80 16.86 14.45
CA THR A 30 -32.62 18.23 13.96
C THR A 30 -32.32 19.18 15.12
N ALA A 31 -31.05 19.35 15.47
CA ALA A 31 -30.53 20.46 16.26
C ALA A 31 -29.85 21.48 15.32
N PRO A 32 -29.86 22.79 15.64
CA PRO A 32 -29.30 23.82 14.75
C PRO A 32 -27.82 23.54 14.49
N ALA A 33 -27.45 23.45 13.21
CA ALA A 33 -26.11 23.09 12.76
C ALA A 33 -25.08 24.09 13.30
N ARG A 34 -24.33 23.68 14.33
CA ARG A 34 -23.17 24.43 14.80
C ARG A 34 -22.10 24.32 13.72
N VAL A 35 -21.42 25.44 13.43
CA VAL A 35 -20.39 25.50 12.39
C VAL A 35 -19.05 25.78 13.05
N ILE A 36 -18.03 24.99 12.72
CA ILE A 36 -16.63 25.29 13.06
C ILE A 36 -15.83 25.49 11.78
N ARG A 37 -15.02 26.55 11.77
CA ARG A 37 -14.12 26.87 10.66
C ARG A 37 -12.73 26.32 10.93
N GLY A 38 -12.08 25.84 9.88
CA GLY A 38 -10.69 25.39 9.91
C GLY A 38 -9.96 25.71 8.62
N VAL A 39 -8.63 25.67 8.69
CA VAL A 39 -7.74 25.83 7.53
C VAL A 39 -7.00 24.54 7.31
N TYR A 40 -7.04 24.04 6.08
CA TYR A 40 -6.53 22.73 5.73
C TYR A 40 -5.51 22.80 4.59
N PHE A 41 -4.27 22.46 4.91
CA PHE A 41 -3.16 22.44 3.96
C PHE A 41 -2.94 21.02 3.45
N THR A 42 -3.17 20.82 2.16
CA THR A 42 -3.09 19.51 1.49
C THR A 42 -2.66 19.67 0.03
N GLU A 43 -2.45 18.56 -0.69
CA GLU A 43 -2.17 18.59 -2.13
C GLU A 43 -3.48 18.78 -2.92
N THR A 44 -3.68 19.98 -3.48
CA THR A 44 -4.87 20.26 -4.30
C THR A 44 -4.61 19.86 -5.75
N GLY A 45 -4.80 18.58 -6.05
CA GLY A 45 -4.60 18.06 -7.42
C GLY A 45 -5.03 16.61 -7.61
N CYS A 46 -5.15 15.86 -6.50
CA CYS A 46 -5.60 14.48 -6.52
C CYS A 46 -6.86 14.36 -5.65
N LYS A 47 -8.03 14.32 -6.28
CA LYS A 47 -9.35 14.20 -5.62
C LYS A 47 -9.52 12.94 -4.74
N HIS A 48 -8.55 12.03 -4.74
CA HIS A 48 -8.58 10.77 -3.99
C HIS A 48 -7.35 10.51 -3.13
N CYS A 49 -6.32 11.36 -3.21
CA CYS A 49 -5.14 11.19 -2.37
C CYS A 49 -5.40 11.70 -0.94
N ASP A 50 -6.39 12.59 -0.79
CA ASP A 50 -6.82 13.10 0.49
C ASP A 50 -8.13 12.45 0.96
N VAL A 51 -8.01 11.39 1.77
CA VAL A 51 -9.17 10.67 2.31
C VAL A 51 -10.00 11.54 3.26
N PHE A 52 -9.39 12.55 3.90
CA PHE A 52 -10.04 13.36 4.90
C PHE A 52 -11.15 14.23 4.28
N ILE A 53 -10.84 14.98 3.23
CA ILE A 53 -11.80 15.91 2.60
C ILE A 53 -12.97 15.18 1.94
N TYR A 54 -12.71 14.04 1.28
CA TYR A 54 -13.70 13.39 0.42
C TYR A 54 -14.49 12.26 1.08
N VAL A 55 -14.04 11.75 2.23
CA VAL A 55 -14.69 10.61 2.89
C VAL A 55 -14.92 10.89 4.38
N GLN A 56 -13.89 11.36 5.09
CA GLN A 56 -13.98 11.46 6.55
C GLN A 56 -14.76 12.69 7.01
N LYS A 57 -14.62 13.81 6.31
CA LYS A 57 -15.34 15.05 6.63
C LYS A 57 -16.85 14.82 6.73
N GLU A 58 -17.46 14.26 5.68
CA GLU A 58 -18.91 14.00 5.66
C GLU A 58 -19.35 13.07 6.79
N LYS A 59 -18.55 12.03 7.07
CA LYS A 59 -18.80 11.13 8.19
C LYS A 59 -18.76 11.86 9.53
N PHE A 60 -17.75 12.70 9.75
CA PHE A 60 -17.59 13.46 10.98
C PHE A 60 -18.71 14.50 11.16
N GLU A 61 -19.15 15.15 10.09
CA GLU A 61 -20.30 16.07 10.12
C GLU A 61 -21.59 15.34 10.47
N ALA A 62 -21.82 14.15 9.89
CA ALA A 62 -22.99 13.33 10.16
C ALA A 62 -23.04 12.80 11.60
N GLU A 63 -21.90 12.33 12.14
CA GLU A 63 -21.81 11.78 13.51
C GLU A 63 -21.90 12.87 14.60
N SER A 64 -21.35 14.05 14.33
CA SER A 64 -21.31 15.14 15.32
C SER A 64 -22.51 16.09 15.24
N GLY A 65 -23.18 16.17 14.10
CA GLY A 65 -24.17 17.21 13.82
C GLY A 65 -23.58 18.62 13.71
N VAL A 66 -22.25 18.73 13.60
CA VAL A 66 -21.49 19.99 13.48
C VAL A 66 -20.93 20.08 12.07
N ARG A 67 -21.16 21.20 11.38
CA ARG A 67 -20.62 21.46 10.04
C ARG A 67 -19.17 21.94 10.12
N LEU A 68 -18.28 21.34 9.33
CA LEU A 68 -16.87 21.68 9.28
C LEU A 68 -16.59 22.48 7.99
N GLU A 69 -16.48 23.80 8.11
CA GLU A 69 -16.10 24.67 7.00
C GLU A 69 -14.57 24.73 6.90
N LEU A 70 -14.01 24.22 5.80
CA LEU A 70 -12.56 24.17 5.59
C LEU A 70 -12.15 25.06 4.43
N GLU A 71 -11.22 25.98 4.70
CA GLU A 71 -10.46 26.68 3.67
C GLU A 71 -9.25 25.83 3.29
N THR A 72 -9.21 25.36 2.05
CA THR A 72 -8.14 24.46 1.58
C THR A 72 -7.05 25.20 0.81
N TYR A 73 -5.79 24.95 1.14
CA TYR A 73 -4.62 25.49 0.43
C TYR A 73 -3.71 24.38 -0.09
N ASP A 74 -3.17 24.58 -1.30
CA ASP A 74 -2.21 23.66 -1.89
C ASP A 74 -0.84 23.76 -1.20
N ILE A 75 -0.43 22.72 -0.48
CA ILE A 75 0.89 22.68 0.15
C ILE A 75 2.02 22.55 -0.88
N LEU A 76 1.73 22.11 -2.11
CA LEU A 76 2.74 22.04 -3.18
C LEU A 76 2.96 23.40 -3.86
N SER A 77 2.06 24.35 -3.67
CA SER A 77 2.25 25.72 -4.14
C SER A 77 3.19 26.50 -3.21
N GLN A 78 4.02 27.37 -3.79
CA GLN A 78 4.92 28.21 -2.99
C GLN A 78 4.15 29.07 -1.98
N GLU A 79 3.01 29.64 -2.40
CA GLU A 79 2.16 30.47 -1.54
C GLU A 79 1.51 29.67 -0.41
N GLY A 80 0.97 28.47 -0.70
CA GLY A 80 0.33 27.62 0.30
C GLY A 80 1.32 27.02 1.29
N TYR A 81 2.52 26.63 0.84
CA TYR A 81 3.60 26.19 1.72
C TYR A 81 4.03 27.30 2.66
N GLN A 82 4.32 28.51 2.14
CA GLN A 82 4.75 29.64 2.95
C GLN A 82 3.69 30.00 4.00
N ARG A 83 2.42 30.07 3.59
CA ARG A 83 1.30 30.33 4.51
C ARG A 83 1.20 29.26 5.61
N CYS A 84 1.39 27.98 5.29
CA CYS A 84 1.38 26.92 6.29
C CYS A 84 2.51 27.10 7.32
N VAL A 85 3.71 27.43 6.85
CA VAL A 85 4.88 27.65 7.72
C VAL A 85 4.67 28.87 8.62
N ASP A 86 4.16 29.97 8.07
CA ASP A 86 3.90 31.20 8.83
C ASP A 86 2.83 30.96 9.92
N MET A 87 1.73 30.28 9.59
CA MET A 87 0.67 29.94 10.55
C MET A 87 1.13 28.96 11.64
N LEU A 88 2.07 28.05 11.32
CA LEU A 88 2.68 27.18 12.33
C LEU A 88 3.61 27.99 13.24
N ALA A 89 4.40 28.89 12.68
CA ALA A 89 5.35 29.73 13.42
C ALA A 89 4.64 30.65 14.42
N GLU A 90 3.48 31.21 14.06
CA GLU A 90 2.62 31.98 14.98
C GLU A 90 2.20 31.19 16.23
N ARG A 91 2.12 29.86 16.11
CA ARG A 91 1.79 28.94 17.21
C ARG A 91 3.04 28.32 17.86
N GLY A 92 4.23 28.79 17.51
CA GLY A 92 5.51 28.26 18.00
C GLY A 92 5.81 26.83 17.52
N LEU A 93 5.17 26.40 16.43
CA LEU A 93 5.33 25.06 15.86
C LEU A 93 6.16 25.12 14.57
N ASN A 94 6.85 24.02 14.28
CA ASN A 94 7.55 23.83 13.01
C ASN A 94 6.74 22.91 12.09
N PHE A 95 6.90 23.11 10.79
CA PHE A 95 6.39 22.19 9.79
C PHE A 95 7.14 20.86 9.87
N THR A 96 6.39 19.77 10.06
CA THR A 96 6.94 18.41 10.19
C THR A 96 6.36 17.44 9.18
N VAL A 97 5.07 17.54 8.90
CA VAL A 97 4.33 16.61 8.04
C VAL A 97 3.08 17.29 7.49
N PHE A 98 2.67 16.88 6.30
CA PHE A 98 1.38 17.21 5.70
C PHE A 98 0.48 15.95 5.67
N PRO A 99 -0.85 16.08 5.60
CA PRO A 99 -1.61 17.33 5.60
C PRO A 99 -1.61 18.02 6.96
N VAL A 100 -1.89 19.33 7.01
CA VAL A 100 -1.97 20.11 8.25
C VAL A 100 -3.36 20.71 8.38
N LEU A 101 -4.04 20.43 9.50
CA LEU A 101 -5.37 20.96 9.79
C LEU A 101 -5.31 21.88 11.01
N PHE A 102 -5.71 23.12 10.82
CA PHE A 102 -5.96 24.08 11.88
C PHE A 102 -7.45 24.09 12.18
N ILE A 103 -7.84 23.78 13.40
CA ILE A 103 -9.25 23.80 13.83
C ILE A 103 -9.34 24.30 15.27
N GLY A 104 -10.13 25.36 15.48
CA GLY A 104 -10.21 26.04 16.77
C GLY A 104 -8.82 26.43 17.30
N ASN A 105 -8.52 26.00 18.52
CA ASN A 105 -7.27 26.31 19.21
C ASN A 105 -6.13 25.30 18.92
N ASN A 106 -6.42 24.23 18.17
CA ASN A 106 -5.50 23.12 17.96
C ASN A 106 -4.99 23.05 16.51
N VAL A 107 -3.87 22.35 16.34
CA VAL A 107 -3.26 22.05 15.04
C VAL A 107 -2.97 20.57 14.99
N TYR A 108 -3.41 19.91 13.93
CA TYR A 108 -3.14 18.50 13.67
C TYR A 108 -2.25 18.37 12.45
N ARG A 109 -1.18 17.58 12.58
CA ARG A 109 -0.17 17.38 11.55
C ARG A 109 -0.13 15.90 11.17
N GLY A 110 -0.53 15.62 9.94
CA GLY A 110 -0.61 14.27 9.37
C GLY A 110 -1.99 13.64 9.55
N SER A 111 -2.29 12.67 8.69
CA SER A 111 -3.61 12.02 8.61
C SER A 111 -4.02 11.32 9.91
N THR A 112 -3.06 10.72 10.63
CA THR A 112 -3.34 9.99 11.88
C THR A 112 -3.85 10.90 13.00
N GLU A 113 -3.24 12.07 13.18
CA GLU A 113 -3.68 13.04 14.19
C GLU A 113 -5.07 13.58 13.84
N ILE A 114 -5.31 13.86 12.56
CA ILE A 114 -6.60 14.35 12.06
C ILE A 114 -7.70 13.31 12.34
N GLU A 115 -7.48 12.05 11.96
CA GLU A 115 -8.42 10.94 12.18
C GLU A 115 -8.76 10.73 13.66
N GLN A 116 -7.76 10.85 14.53
CA GLN A 116 -7.92 10.60 15.95
C GLN A 116 -8.58 11.78 16.69
N TYR A 117 -8.26 13.02 16.33
CA TYR A 117 -8.60 14.18 17.15
C TYR A 117 -9.71 15.07 16.59
N VAL A 118 -9.95 15.10 15.28
CA VAL A 118 -11.06 15.89 14.70
C VAL A 118 -12.44 15.46 15.22
N PRO A 119 -12.77 14.15 15.36
CA PRO A 119 -14.05 13.75 15.94
C PRO A 119 -14.24 14.28 17.36
N LEU A 120 -13.15 14.35 18.13
CA LEU A 120 -13.16 14.85 19.50
C LEU A 120 -13.34 16.37 19.56
N GLU A 121 -12.79 17.13 18.60
CA GLU A 121 -13.05 18.57 18.47
C GLU A 121 -14.52 18.83 18.16
N LEU A 122 -15.09 18.09 17.21
CA LEU A 122 -16.48 18.26 16.83
C LEU A 122 -17.44 17.87 17.96
N ALA A 123 -17.11 16.81 18.71
CA ALA A 123 -17.85 16.45 19.93
C ALA A 123 -17.79 17.56 20.99
N ALA A 124 -16.63 18.18 21.22
CA ALA A 124 -16.51 19.29 22.15
C ALA A 124 -17.36 20.50 21.73
N VAL A 125 -17.31 20.87 20.44
CA VAL A 125 -18.14 21.97 19.89
C VAL A 125 -19.64 21.65 20.00
N ARG A 126 -20.04 20.39 19.81
CA ARG A 126 -21.42 19.93 20.02
C ARG A 126 -21.85 20.06 21.48
N ASP A 127 -20.99 19.71 22.43
CA ASP A 127 -21.38 19.59 23.83
C ASP A 127 -21.22 20.93 24.60
N THR A 128 -20.14 21.68 24.38
CA THR A 128 -19.84 22.93 25.10
C THR A 128 -20.01 24.20 24.27
N GLY A 129 -20.11 24.07 22.94
CA GLY A 129 -20.15 25.22 22.03
C GLY A 129 -18.80 25.90 21.83
N GLN A 130 -17.72 25.36 22.40
CA GLN A 130 -16.36 25.90 22.29
C GLN A 130 -15.40 24.82 21.77
N ALA A 131 -14.35 25.26 21.06
CA ALA A 131 -13.26 24.36 20.66
C ALA A 131 -12.53 23.83 21.89
N ARG A 132 -11.86 22.67 21.76
CA ARG A 132 -11.11 22.11 22.90
C ARG A 132 -10.01 23.08 23.34
N PRO A 133 -9.63 23.05 24.63
CA PRO A 133 -8.44 23.78 25.08
C PRO A 133 -7.21 23.36 24.25
N PRO A 134 -6.21 24.25 24.11
CA PRO A 134 -4.97 23.93 23.42
C PRO A 134 -4.37 22.65 24.01
N LEU A 135 -4.13 21.65 23.17
CA LEU A 135 -3.34 20.49 23.54
C LEU A 135 -1.95 21.01 23.88
N VAL A 136 -1.51 20.82 25.13
CA VAL A 136 -0.17 21.21 25.56
C VAL A 136 0.82 20.51 24.64
N ASN A 137 1.58 21.32 23.90
CA ASN A 137 2.59 20.86 22.96
C ASN A 137 3.76 20.25 23.75
N THR A 138 3.64 19.00 24.18
CA THR A 138 4.83 18.16 24.40
C THR A 138 5.43 17.87 23.03
N GLY A 139 6.28 18.80 22.57
CA GLY A 139 7.47 18.37 21.87
C GLY A 139 8.15 17.32 22.74
N GLU A 140 8.48 16.19 22.13
CA GLU A 140 9.12 15.01 22.72
C GLU A 140 8.25 14.04 23.55
N SER A 141 8.20 12.82 23.01
CA SER A 141 8.10 11.53 23.71
C SER A 141 6.79 11.17 24.44
N ALA A 142 5.99 10.38 23.75
CA ALA A 142 5.41 9.16 24.34
C ALA A 142 5.39 8.04 23.29
N SER A 143 6.52 7.34 23.17
CA SER A 143 6.55 5.95 22.69
C SER A 143 6.07 5.05 23.83
N ALA A 144 5.08 4.19 23.58
CA ALA A 144 5.10 2.76 23.92
C ALA A 144 3.70 2.13 23.76
N ALA A 145 3.54 1.23 22.78
CA ALA A 145 3.49 -0.20 23.07
C ALA A 145 3.54 -1.04 21.78
N PRO A 146 4.13 -2.25 21.81
CA PRO A 146 4.35 -3.11 20.66
C PRO A 146 3.16 -4.06 20.45
N GLY A 147 2.56 -4.01 19.26
CA GLY A 147 1.54 -4.96 18.82
C GLY A 147 2.02 -5.70 17.56
N ALA A 148 2.45 -6.95 17.75
CA ALA A 148 2.67 -7.90 16.68
C ALA A 148 1.37 -8.17 15.92
N GLY A 149 1.45 -8.30 14.58
CA GLY A 149 0.46 -9.03 13.81
C GLY A 149 -0.05 -8.35 12.54
N ALA A 150 -0.02 -9.13 11.47
CA ALA A 150 -0.77 -9.01 10.22
C ALA A 150 -0.27 -8.01 9.17
N ALA A 151 0.42 -8.61 8.20
CA ALA A 151 0.61 -8.11 6.84
C ALA A 151 -0.63 -7.37 6.30
N LYS A 152 -0.46 -6.10 5.98
CA LYS A 152 -1.22 -5.41 4.95
C LYS A 152 -0.23 -4.92 3.90
N SER A 153 -0.05 -5.76 2.89
CA SER A 153 0.62 -5.40 1.64
C SER A 153 -0.24 -4.36 0.92
N GLY A 154 0.41 -3.32 0.42
CA GLY A 154 -0.18 -2.30 -0.42
C GLY A 154 -0.10 -0.90 0.16
N ILE A 155 0.98 -0.20 -0.18
CA ILE A 155 1.10 1.28 -0.23
C ILE A 155 1.18 2.03 1.11
N ALA A 156 0.74 1.47 2.24
CA ALA A 156 0.81 2.14 3.56
C ALA A 156 2.24 2.34 4.15
N GLY A 157 3.29 1.89 3.45
CA GLY A 157 4.68 2.05 3.86
C GLY A 157 5.42 3.21 3.19
N ALA A 158 4.87 3.77 2.11
CA ALA A 158 5.53 4.83 1.35
C ALA A 158 5.66 6.13 2.17
N ASP A 159 4.66 6.42 3.01
CA ASP A 159 4.63 7.63 3.84
C ASP A 159 5.79 7.70 4.85
N ARG A 160 6.25 6.54 5.34
CA ARG A 160 7.41 6.47 6.26
C ARG A 160 8.76 6.64 5.57
N LEU A 161 8.85 6.38 4.26
CA LEU A 161 10.08 6.48 3.49
C LEU A 161 10.33 7.90 2.96
N LEU A 162 9.29 8.72 2.88
CA LEU A 162 9.35 10.11 2.41
C LEU A 162 9.51 11.13 3.55
N GLN A 163 9.41 10.68 4.80
CA GLN A 163 9.57 11.55 5.96
C GLN A 163 11.05 11.74 6.32
N LYS A 164 11.53 12.99 6.28
CA LYS A 164 12.90 13.35 6.66
C LYS A 164 13.20 12.82 8.07
N PRO A 165 14.24 11.98 8.27
CA PRO A 165 14.47 11.34 9.55
C PRO A 165 14.81 12.40 10.60
N ALA A 166 13.94 12.54 11.61
CA ALA A 166 14.10 13.51 12.70
C ALA A 166 15.23 13.16 13.67
N SER A 167 15.82 11.96 13.56
CA SER A 167 16.97 11.51 14.34
C SER A 167 17.79 10.48 13.54
N PRO A 168 19.10 10.32 13.82
CA PRO A 168 19.94 9.32 13.17
C PRO A 168 19.42 7.88 13.39
N GLY A 169 18.70 7.62 14.49
CA GLY A 169 18.04 6.34 14.75
C GLY A 169 16.86 6.03 13.81
N ALA A 170 16.12 7.05 13.38
CA ALA A 170 15.01 6.87 12.44
C ALA A 170 15.49 6.53 11.02
N ALA A 171 16.61 7.12 10.59
CA ALA A 171 17.25 6.79 9.31
C ALA A 171 17.71 5.33 9.26
N LEU A 172 18.28 4.83 10.37
CA LEU A 172 18.68 3.44 10.50
C LEU A 172 17.46 2.49 10.46
N GLY A 173 16.35 2.87 11.09
CA GLY A 173 15.10 2.13 11.04
C GLY A 173 14.53 2.04 9.62
N ILE A 174 14.52 3.14 8.87
CA ILE A 174 14.09 3.18 7.47
C ILE A 174 14.98 2.27 6.62
N LEU A 175 16.30 2.39 6.72
CA LEU A 175 17.24 1.55 5.99
C LEU A 175 17.03 0.06 6.32
N ALA A 176 16.86 -0.28 7.59
CA ALA A 176 16.57 -1.64 8.03
C ALA A 176 15.26 -2.16 7.43
N THR A 177 14.21 -1.34 7.37
CA THR A 177 12.94 -1.74 6.74
C THR A 177 13.07 -1.99 5.25
N ILE A 178 13.81 -1.13 4.52
CA ILE A 178 14.06 -1.31 3.08
C ILE A 178 14.87 -2.59 2.84
N LEU A 179 15.94 -2.80 3.61
CA LEU A 179 16.77 -4.00 3.52
C LEU A 179 15.96 -5.26 3.81
N LEU A 180 15.15 -5.25 4.87
CA LEU A 180 14.38 -6.42 5.28
C LEU A 180 13.24 -6.71 4.30
N ALA A 181 12.55 -5.68 3.82
CA ALA A 181 11.50 -5.82 2.80
C ALA A 181 12.09 -6.33 1.47
N GLY A 182 13.22 -5.77 1.04
CA GLY A 182 13.93 -6.23 -0.15
C GLY A 182 14.47 -7.66 -0.02
N LEU A 183 14.95 -8.05 1.17
CA LEU A 183 15.41 -9.41 1.43
C LEU A 183 14.24 -10.41 1.37
N LEU A 184 13.11 -10.07 1.99
CA LEU A 184 11.91 -10.91 1.96
C LEU A 184 11.37 -11.08 0.53
N ASP A 185 11.36 -10.00 -0.27
CA ASP A 185 10.92 -10.05 -1.67
C ASP A 185 11.94 -10.76 -2.57
N GLY A 186 13.23 -10.68 -2.24
CA GLY A 186 14.30 -11.44 -2.91
C GLY A 186 14.18 -12.96 -2.72
N VAL A 187 13.58 -13.41 -1.60
CA VAL A 187 13.27 -14.83 -1.32
C VAL A 187 11.90 -15.22 -1.92
N ASN A 188 11.55 -14.64 -3.07
CA ASN A 188 10.39 -15.06 -3.85
C ASN A 188 10.76 -16.28 -4.73
N PRO A 189 9.92 -17.34 -4.78
CA PRO A 189 10.17 -18.52 -5.61
C PRO A 189 10.41 -18.19 -7.11
N CYS A 190 9.85 -17.09 -7.62
CA CYS A 190 10.09 -16.62 -8.98
C CYS A 190 11.53 -16.08 -9.16
N ALA A 191 11.99 -15.22 -8.25
CA ALA A 191 13.35 -14.67 -8.25
C ALA A 191 14.40 -15.77 -8.02
N PHE A 192 14.09 -16.74 -7.17
CA PHE A 192 14.96 -17.89 -6.93
C PHE A 192 15.12 -18.76 -8.19
N SER A 193 14.03 -18.97 -8.95
CA SER A 193 14.06 -19.76 -10.19
C SER A 193 14.93 -19.10 -11.26
N THR A 194 14.86 -17.77 -11.41
CA THR A 194 15.69 -17.05 -12.38
C THR A 194 17.17 -17.05 -11.97
N LEU A 195 17.46 -16.92 -10.67
CA LEU A 195 18.82 -17.04 -10.13
C LEU A 195 19.42 -18.43 -10.42
N LEU A 196 18.68 -19.50 -10.14
CA LEU A 196 19.15 -20.87 -10.41
C LEU A 196 19.40 -21.12 -11.90
N PHE A 197 18.54 -20.59 -12.76
CA PHE A 197 18.74 -20.67 -14.21
C PHE A 197 20.04 -19.96 -14.65
N PHE A 198 20.27 -18.75 -14.13
CA PHE A 198 21.48 -17.99 -14.40
C PHE A 198 22.75 -18.69 -13.90
N LEU A 199 22.73 -19.23 -12.68
CA LEU A 199 23.83 -20.03 -12.12
C LEU A 199 24.11 -21.28 -12.94
N SER A 200 23.06 -21.96 -13.42
CA SER A 200 23.21 -23.13 -14.29
C SER A 200 23.86 -22.77 -15.63
N PHE A 201 23.47 -21.64 -16.24
CA PHE A 201 24.08 -21.16 -17.48
C PHE A 201 25.56 -20.82 -17.32
N ILE A 202 25.91 -20.15 -16.23
CA ILE A 202 27.29 -19.78 -15.94
C ILE A 202 28.13 -21.02 -15.60
N SER A 203 27.59 -21.97 -14.84
CA SER A 203 28.31 -23.20 -14.49
C SER A 203 28.69 -24.04 -15.71
N LEU A 204 27.97 -23.88 -16.83
CA LEU A 204 28.29 -24.56 -18.10
C LEU A 204 29.43 -23.86 -18.87
N ARG A 205 29.69 -22.57 -18.63
CA ARG A 205 30.83 -21.86 -19.20
C ARG A 205 31.96 -21.81 -18.16
N ARG A 206 33.07 -22.50 -18.41
CA ARG A 206 34.33 -22.36 -17.65
C ARG A 206 34.91 -20.93 -17.82
N GLN A 207 34.31 -19.93 -17.20
CA GLN A 207 34.84 -18.56 -17.17
C GLN A 207 35.69 -18.32 -15.93
N ASP A 208 36.59 -17.35 -16.03
CA ASP A 208 37.38 -16.83 -14.93
C ASP A 208 36.49 -16.14 -13.88
N LYS A 209 36.95 -16.11 -12.63
CA LYS A 209 36.20 -15.56 -11.49
C LYS A 209 35.88 -14.06 -11.65
N GLY A 210 36.66 -13.32 -12.45
CA GLY A 210 36.46 -11.89 -12.70
C GLY A 210 35.29 -11.64 -13.66
N SER A 211 35.25 -12.36 -14.78
CA SER A 211 34.13 -12.31 -15.73
C SER A 211 32.80 -12.70 -15.08
N LEU A 212 32.83 -13.66 -14.15
CA LEU A 212 31.66 -14.07 -13.37
C LEU A 212 31.05 -12.91 -12.56
N PHE A 213 31.89 -12.13 -11.87
CA PHE A 213 31.42 -11.01 -11.06
C PHE A 213 30.78 -9.91 -11.92
N ILE A 214 31.39 -9.58 -13.06
CA ILE A 214 30.88 -8.56 -13.99
C ILE A 214 29.53 -8.98 -14.57
N VAL A 215 29.42 -10.23 -15.02
CA VAL A 215 28.17 -10.75 -15.61
C VAL A 215 27.06 -10.81 -14.56
N GLY A 216 27.38 -11.19 -13.31
CA GLY A 216 26.44 -11.14 -12.19
C GLY A 216 25.97 -9.72 -11.87
N LEU A 217 26.89 -8.75 -11.82
CA LEU A 217 26.56 -7.34 -11.56
C LEU A 217 25.67 -6.76 -12.67
N ALA A 218 25.99 -7.06 -13.94
CA ALA A 218 25.19 -6.65 -15.08
C ALA A 218 23.76 -7.23 -15.03
N PHE A 219 23.61 -8.50 -14.63
CA PHE A 219 22.31 -9.14 -14.43
C PHE A 219 21.50 -8.46 -13.32
N ILE A 220 22.11 -8.24 -12.14
CA ILE A 220 21.46 -7.53 -11.03
C ILE A 220 21.04 -6.12 -11.45
N GLY A 221 21.93 -5.39 -12.13
CA GLY A 221 21.66 -4.05 -12.63
C GLY A 221 20.50 -4.00 -13.62
N ALA A 222 20.42 -4.96 -14.55
CA ALA A 222 19.32 -5.06 -15.51
C ALA A 222 17.97 -5.35 -14.82
N VAL A 223 17.93 -6.29 -13.87
CA VAL A 223 16.71 -6.62 -13.10
C VAL A 223 16.26 -5.44 -12.24
N PHE A 224 17.20 -4.80 -11.55
CA PHE A 224 16.93 -3.60 -10.75
C PHE A 224 16.34 -2.49 -11.62
N LEU A 225 16.97 -2.19 -12.76
CA LEU A 225 16.51 -1.13 -13.66
C LEU A 225 15.12 -1.45 -14.24
N ALA A 226 14.87 -2.70 -14.64
CA ALA A 226 13.57 -3.12 -15.14
C ALA A 226 12.47 -2.93 -14.09
N TYR A 227 12.68 -3.37 -12.85
CA TYR A 227 11.69 -3.19 -11.77
C TYR A 227 11.53 -1.73 -11.35
N PHE A 228 12.61 -0.97 -11.34
CA PHE A 228 12.56 0.46 -11.04
C PHE A 228 11.72 1.21 -12.08
N LEU A 229 11.99 0.99 -13.38
CA LEU A 229 11.22 1.59 -14.47
C LEU A 229 9.77 1.12 -14.49
N MET A 230 9.53 -0.16 -14.22
CA MET A 230 8.17 -0.71 -14.11
C MET A 230 7.40 -0.05 -12.97
N GLY A 231 8.05 0.18 -11.81
CA GLY A 231 7.47 0.91 -10.70
C GLY A 231 7.13 2.36 -11.04
N LEU A 232 8.05 3.09 -11.70
CA LEU A 232 7.80 4.47 -12.15
C LEU A 232 6.65 4.55 -13.16
N GLY A 233 6.63 3.64 -14.15
CA GLY A 233 5.54 3.58 -15.14
C GLY A 233 4.20 3.25 -14.50
N PHE A 234 4.18 2.29 -13.57
CA PHE A 234 2.98 1.93 -12.84
C PHE A 234 2.46 3.10 -11.99
N LEU A 235 3.35 3.84 -11.31
CA LEU A 235 2.99 5.01 -10.51
C LEU A 235 2.35 6.11 -11.37
N GLN A 236 2.87 6.35 -12.58
CA GLN A 236 2.32 7.36 -13.49
C GLN A 236 0.91 6.97 -13.99
N VAL A 237 0.70 5.71 -14.34
CA VAL A 237 -0.61 5.18 -14.70
C VAL A 237 -1.58 5.27 -13.52
N LEU A 238 -1.12 4.90 -12.33
CA LEU A 238 -1.92 4.92 -11.13
C LEU A 238 -2.35 6.34 -10.77
N ARG A 239 -1.45 7.33 -10.82
CA ARG A 239 -1.78 8.75 -10.62
C ARG A 239 -2.81 9.26 -11.63
N SER A 240 -2.63 8.91 -12.91
CA SER A 240 -3.60 9.29 -13.95
C SER A 240 -4.99 8.70 -13.68
N LEU A 241 -5.06 7.42 -13.30
CA LEU A 241 -6.32 6.75 -12.98
C LEU A 241 -6.94 7.23 -11.65
N LEU A 242 -6.13 7.59 -10.65
CA LEU A 242 -6.59 8.11 -9.36
C LEU A 242 -7.14 9.55 -9.45
N SER A 243 -6.75 10.31 -10.47
CA SER A 243 -7.27 11.68 -10.70
C SER A 243 -8.78 11.69 -11.05
N ALA A 244 -9.27 10.59 -11.65
CA ALA A 244 -10.66 10.40 -12.01
C ALA A 244 -11.32 9.41 -11.03
N GLY A 245 -11.90 9.92 -9.94
CA GLY A 245 -12.35 9.10 -8.80
C GLY A 245 -13.13 7.83 -9.01
N ARG A 246 -13.86 7.72 -10.12
CA ARG A 246 -14.58 6.50 -10.49
C ARG A 246 -13.63 5.39 -10.96
N ALA A 247 -12.53 5.74 -11.62
CA ALA A 247 -11.55 4.78 -12.11
C ALA A 247 -10.81 4.07 -10.97
N THR A 248 -10.63 4.70 -9.81
CA THR A 248 -10.04 4.05 -8.63
C THR A 248 -10.87 2.85 -8.15
N TYR A 249 -12.19 3.00 -8.05
CA TYR A 249 -13.08 1.91 -7.64
C TYR A 249 -13.11 0.79 -8.68
N VAL A 250 -13.12 1.14 -9.97
CA VAL A 250 -13.09 0.16 -11.07
C VAL A 250 -11.78 -0.63 -11.07
N VAL A 251 -10.64 0.05 -10.97
CA VAL A 251 -9.31 -0.58 -10.96
C VAL A 251 -9.14 -1.45 -9.72
N LYS A 252 -9.53 -0.97 -8.54
CA LYS A 252 -9.48 -1.75 -7.30
C LYS A 252 -10.39 -2.97 -7.36
N GLY A 253 -11.61 -2.81 -7.88
CA GLY A 253 -12.55 -3.90 -8.10
C GLY A 253 -12.01 -4.93 -9.09
N PHE A 254 -11.42 -4.47 -10.19
CA PHE A 254 -10.80 -5.34 -11.20
C PHE A 254 -9.62 -6.12 -10.63
N ILE A 255 -8.66 -5.45 -9.99
CA ILE A 255 -7.47 -6.10 -9.41
C ILE A 255 -7.89 -7.10 -8.32
N SER A 256 -8.84 -6.73 -7.46
CA SER A 256 -9.34 -7.61 -6.40
C SER A 256 -10.07 -8.83 -6.97
N CYS A 257 -10.91 -8.64 -7.99
CA CYS A 257 -11.59 -9.73 -8.70
C CYS A 257 -10.58 -10.66 -9.38
N PHE A 258 -9.62 -10.09 -10.11
CA PHE A 258 -8.57 -10.85 -10.79
C PHE A 258 -7.71 -11.66 -9.82
N ALA A 259 -7.29 -11.04 -8.70
CA ALA A 259 -6.56 -11.73 -7.65
C ALA A 259 -7.39 -12.85 -7.02
N ALA A 260 -8.68 -12.62 -6.73
CA ALA A 260 -9.57 -13.65 -6.19
C ALA A 260 -9.70 -14.84 -7.15
N ILE A 261 -9.86 -14.58 -8.46
CA ILE A 261 -9.89 -15.62 -9.49
C ILE A 261 -8.58 -16.42 -9.47
N LEU A 262 -7.42 -15.76 -9.44
CA LEU A 262 -6.13 -16.44 -9.39
C LEU A 262 -5.97 -17.29 -8.12
N VAL A 263 -6.41 -16.81 -6.96
CA VAL A 263 -6.36 -17.57 -5.70
C VAL A 263 -7.21 -18.83 -5.80
N VAL A 264 -8.45 -18.72 -6.29
CA VAL A 264 -9.35 -19.87 -6.47
C VAL A 264 -8.75 -20.88 -7.42
N LEU A 265 -8.19 -20.44 -8.55
CA LEU A 265 -7.58 -21.33 -9.53
C LEU A 265 -6.31 -21.99 -8.98
N ASN A 266 -5.46 -21.27 -8.25
CA ASN A 266 -4.27 -21.85 -7.60
C ASN A 266 -4.65 -22.88 -6.54
N LEU A 267 -5.69 -22.62 -5.74
CA LEU A 267 -6.16 -23.55 -4.73
C LEU A 267 -6.76 -24.81 -5.37
N ARG A 268 -7.57 -24.65 -6.42
CA ARG A 268 -8.09 -25.76 -7.21
C ARG A 268 -6.95 -26.62 -7.77
N ASP A 269 -5.94 -25.98 -8.35
CA ASP A 269 -4.80 -26.69 -8.94
C ASP A 269 -3.96 -27.40 -7.88
N ALA A 270 -3.79 -26.81 -6.69
CA ALA A 270 -3.12 -27.44 -5.56
C ALA A 270 -3.88 -28.67 -5.06
N VAL A 271 -5.22 -28.62 -4.98
CA VAL A 271 -6.06 -29.77 -4.61
C VAL A 271 -5.98 -30.86 -5.68
N LEU A 272 -6.10 -30.50 -6.96
CA LEU A 272 -5.97 -31.45 -8.08
C LEU A 272 -4.59 -32.12 -8.10
N ALA A 273 -3.53 -31.37 -7.80
CA ALA A 273 -2.18 -31.90 -7.69
C ALA A 273 -2.04 -32.90 -6.52
N ARG A 274 -2.64 -32.60 -5.36
CA ARG A 274 -2.66 -33.54 -4.22
C ARG A 274 -3.44 -34.83 -4.50
N LEU A 275 -4.44 -34.77 -5.38
CA LEU A 275 -5.22 -35.93 -5.82
C LEU A 275 -4.53 -36.72 -6.96
N GLY A 276 -3.31 -36.36 -7.36
CA GLY A 276 -2.58 -37.01 -8.45
C GLY A 276 -3.09 -36.68 -9.85
N ARG A 277 -4.05 -35.75 -9.99
CA ARG A 277 -4.69 -35.35 -11.26
C ARG A 277 -4.07 -34.06 -11.80
N THR A 278 -2.74 -34.02 -11.89
CA THR A 278 -1.98 -32.85 -12.35
C THR A 278 -2.27 -32.47 -13.80
N GLY A 279 -2.87 -33.34 -14.61
CA GLY A 279 -3.21 -33.07 -16.02
C GLY A 279 -4.44 -32.16 -16.23
N GLU A 280 -5.22 -31.88 -15.19
CA GLU A 280 -6.46 -31.08 -15.27
C GLU A 280 -6.32 -29.67 -14.66
N SER A 281 -5.11 -29.30 -14.26
CA SER A 281 -4.80 -27.99 -13.68
C SER A 281 -5.11 -26.86 -14.67
N ALA A 282 -5.91 -25.88 -14.26
CA ALA A 282 -6.40 -24.79 -15.09
C ALA A 282 -5.32 -23.74 -15.40
N LEU A 283 -4.33 -23.56 -14.51
CA LEU A 283 -3.17 -22.68 -14.74
C LEU A 283 -2.02 -23.35 -15.49
N GLN A 284 -2.19 -24.57 -15.99
CA GLN A 284 -1.15 -25.16 -16.82
C GLN A 284 -0.98 -24.39 -18.12
N LEU A 285 0.29 -24.21 -18.49
CA LEU A 285 0.66 -23.70 -19.81
C LEU A 285 -0.11 -24.49 -20.89
N PRO A 286 -0.84 -23.81 -21.79
CA PRO A 286 -1.62 -24.49 -22.81
C PRO A 286 -0.72 -25.44 -23.61
N LYS A 287 -1.28 -26.60 -24.01
CA LYS A 287 -0.50 -27.72 -24.59
C LYS A 287 0.40 -27.28 -25.76
N GLY A 288 0.00 -26.27 -26.52
CA GLY A 288 0.82 -25.66 -27.57
C GLY A 288 2.09 -24.98 -27.04
N LEU A 289 1.97 -24.16 -25.99
CA LEU A 289 3.09 -23.45 -25.37
C LEU A 289 4.03 -24.42 -24.63
N LYS A 290 3.47 -25.45 -23.98
CA LYS A 290 4.24 -26.54 -23.38
C LYS A 290 5.05 -27.32 -24.41
N ARG A 291 4.45 -27.63 -25.57
CA ARG A 291 5.14 -28.29 -26.69
C ARG A 291 6.21 -27.40 -27.32
N LEU A 292 5.95 -26.10 -27.45
CA LEU A 292 6.93 -25.12 -27.92
C LEU A 292 8.13 -25.04 -26.98
N SER A 293 7.88 -24.87 -25.68
CA SER A 293 8.92 -24.87 -24.66
C SER A 293 9.73 -26.16 -24.69
N HIS A 294 9.08 -27.33 -24.72
CA HIS A 294 9.78 -28.62 -24.82
C HIS A 294 10.56 -28.76 -26.13
N ARG A 295 10.09 -28.22 -27.26
CA ARG A 295 10.79 -28.24 -28.54
C ARG A 295 12.04 -27.36 -28.51
N VAL A 296 11.94 -26.16 -27.93
CA VAL A 296 13.07 -25.24 -27.77
C VAL A 296 14.09 -25.79 -26.77
N ILE A 297 13.63 -26.33 -25.63
CA ILE A 297 14.49 -27.00 -24.65
C ILE A 297 15.18 -28.20 -25.28
N ARG A 298 14.46 -29.03 -26.06
CA ARG A 298 15.10 -30.13 -26.80
C ARG A 298 16.14 -29.57 -27.75
N SER A 299 15.81 -28.58 -28.57
CA SER A 299 16.74 -27.92 -29.49
C SER A 299 18.01 -27.39 -28.80
N PHE A 300 17.92 -26.90 -27.57
CA PHE A 300 19.08 -26.45 -26.79
C PHE A 300 19.84 -27.61 -26.13
N SER A 301 19.15 -28.64 -25.64
CA SER A 301 19.77 -29.84 -25.05
C SER A 301 20.41 -30.78 -26.08
N VAL A 302 20.06 -30.62 -27.37
CA VAL A 302 20.68 -31.34 -28.50
C VAL A 302 21.64 -30.44 -29.29
N LEU A 303 22.11 -29.30 -28.76
CA LEU A 303 23.38 -28.75 -29.24
C LEU A 303 24.47 -29.60 -28.59
N PRO A 304 24.95 -30.64 -29.29
CA PRO A 304 25.98 -31.50 -28.73
C PRO A 304 27.23 -30.63 -28.63
N PHE A 305 28.04 -30.85 -27.62
CA PHE A 305 29.43 -31.34 -27.70
C PHE A 305 30.19 -31.36 -29.07
N PHE A 306 29.81 -30.57 -30.08
CA PHE A 306 30.25 -30.68 -31.48
C PHE A 306 30.97 -29.41 -31.98
N ILE A 307 31.22 -28.43 -31.10
CA ILE A 307 32.08 -27.26 -31.38
C ILE A 307 33.21 -27.16 -30.33
N LEU A 308 33.69 -28.32 -29.86
CA LEU A 308 34.99 -28.47 -29.20
C LEU A 308 35.74 -29.61 -29.89
N GLY A 309 35.94 -29.41 -31.20
CA GLY A 309 37.08 -29.92 -31.95
C GLY A 309 37.93 -28.73 -32.34
#